data_AF-A0A662RKG7-F1
#
_entry.id   AF-A0A662RKG7-F1
#
_cell.length_a   1.000
_cell.length_b   1.000
_cell.length_c   1.000
_cell.angle_alpha   90.00
_cell.angle_beta   90.00
_cell.angle_gamma   90.00
#
_symmetry.space_group_name_H-M   'P 1'
#
loop_
_entity.id
_entity.type
_entity.pdbx_description
1 polymer ?
#
loop_
_entity_poly.entity_id
_entity_poly.type
_entity_poly.pdbx_seq_one_letter_code
_entity_poly.pdbx_strand_id
1 'polypeptide(L)'
;MRSEIIADRVKGLEGSGIRKFFDVAQQMEGAISLGVGEPDFVTPWSIREACIFSLEKGYTSYTSNWGLLELREALSDRVYK
;
A
#
# COMPACT_ATOMS: atom_id res chain seq x y z
N MET A 1 33.13 -9.54 3.57
CA MET A 1 32.65 -10.19 4.81
C MET A 1 31.36 -9.51 5.29
N ARG A 2 30.23 -9.68 4.57
CA ARG A 2 28.90 -9.10 4.92
C ARG A 2 27.69 -9.91 4.41
N SER A 3 27.91 -11.05 3.72
CA SER A 3 26.86 -11.84 3.08
C SER A 3 26.28 -12.97 3.95
N GLU A 4 26.81 -13.20 5.15
CA GLU A 4 26.36 -14.30 6.04
C GLU A 4 25.20 -13.92 6.97
N ILE A 5 24.77 -12.66 7.00
CA ILE A 5 23.71 -12.17 7.92
C ILE A 5 22.29 -12.32 7.31
N ILE A 6 22.20 -12.65 6.01
CA ILE A 6 20.92 -12.76 5.29
C ILE A 6 20.60 -14.22 5.00
N ALA A 7 19.34 -14.62 5.19
CA ALA A 7 18.86 -15.97 4.92
C ALA A 7 19.01 -16.35 3.43
N ASP A 8 19.39 -17.59 3.13
CA ASP A 8 19.68 -18.04 1.76
C ASP A 8 18.49 -17.89 0.80
N ARG A 9 17.26 -18.10 1.29
CA ARG A 9 16.02 -17.84 0.52
C ARG A 9 15.91 -16.40 0.00
N VAL A 10 16.44 -15.43 0.74
CA VAL A 10 16.43 -14.01 0.35
C VAL A 10 17.53 -13.73 -0.65
N LYS A 11 18.67 -14.41 -0.54
CA LYS A 11 19.78 -14.29 -1.51
C LYS A 11 19.37 -14.70 -2.92
N GLY A 12 18.44 -15.65 -3.04
CA GLY A 12 17.88 -16.11 -4.32
C GLY A 12 16.80 -15.21 -4.92
N LEU A 13 16.35 -14.16 -4.22
CA LEU A 13 15.34 -13.24 -4.77
C LEU A 13 15.98 -12.30 -5.79
N GLU A 14 15.45 -12.30 -7.01
CA GLU A 14 15.85 -11.33 -8.03
C GLU A 14 15.28 -9.94 -7.72
N GLY A 15 16.02 -8.90 -8.09
CA GLY A 15 15.54 -7.53 -8.00
C GLY A 15 14.37 -7.27 -8.97
N SER A 16 13.40 -6.47 -8.55
CA SER A 16 12.20 -6.17 -9.36
C SER A 16 12.56 -5.53 -10.70
N GLY A 17 12.22 -6.21 -11.80
CA GLY A 17 12.37 -5.68 -13.16
C GLY A 17 11.49 -4.46 -13.42
N ILE A 18 10.29 -4.44 -12.85
CA ILE A 18 9.36 -3.29 -12.91
C ILE A 18 10.03 -2.07 -12.29
N ARG A 19 10.70 -2.22 -11.14
CA ARG A 19 11.40 -1.11 -10.48
C ARG A 19 12.54 -0.55 -11.34
N LYS A 20 13.36 -1.42 -11.93
CA LYS A 20 14.44 -1.01 -12.84
C LYS A 20 13.91 -0.20 -14.02
N PHE A 21 12.79 -0.64 -14.60
CA PHE A 21 12.13 0.08 -15.69
C PHE A 21 11.61 1.45 -15.24
N PHE A 22 10.95 1.53 -14.08
CA PHE A 22 10.49 2.80 -13.51
C PHE A 22 11.62 3.79 -13.27
N ASP A 23 12.76 3.32 -12.74
CA ASP A 23 13.91 4.20 -12.48
C ASP A 23 14.48 4.80 -13.79
N VAL A 24 14.48 4.03 -14.88
CA VAL A 24 14.87 4.54 -16.22
C VAL A 24 13.83 5.51 -16.76
N ALA A 25 12.54 5.16 -16.69
CA ALA A 25 11.45 6.00 -17.21
C ALA A 25 11.37 7.36 -16.50
N GLN A 26 11.67 7.43 -15.19
CA GLN A 26 11.71 8.70 -14.44
C GLN A 26 12.85 9.64 -14.87
N GLN A 27 13.93 9.10 -15.46
CA GLN A 27 15.05 9.90 -15.98
C GLN A 27 14.83 10.39 -17.41
N MET A 28 13.78 9.92 -18.09
CA MET A 28 13.47 10.28 -19.46
C MET A 28 12.55 11.50 -19.50
N GLU A 29 13.08 12.62 -19.98
CA GLU A 29 12.29 13.83 -20.18
C GLU A 29 11.19 13.59 -21.24
N GLY A 30 9.95 14.00 -20.94
CA GLY A 30 8.81 13.85 -21.84
C GLY A 30 8.20 12.44 -21.92
N ALA A 31 8.65 11.50 -21.08
CA ALA A 31 8.06 10.16 -21.04
C ALA A 31 6.62 10.17 -20.46
N ILE A 32 5.72 9.40 -21.08
CA ILE A 32 4.37 9.15 -20.57
C ILE A 32 4.38 7.79 -19.86
N SER A 33 4.12 7.78 -18.56
CA SER A 33 4.08 6.55 -17.76
C SER A 33 2.73 5.85 -17.91
N LEU A 34 2.71 4.73 -18.64
CA LEU A 34 1.54 3.85 -18.78
C LEU A 34 1.65 2.58 -17.91
N GLY A 35 2.69 2.49 -17.06
CA GLY A 35 2.95 1.34 -16.20
C GLY A 35 2.45 1.50 -14.77
N VAL A 36 1.76 2.61 -14.44
CA VAL A 36 1.28 2.90 -13.09
C VAL A 36 0.15 1.93 -12.73
N GLY A 37 0.33 1.19 -11.62
CA GLY A 37 -0.62 0.19 -11.15
C GLY A 37 -1.63 0.70 -10.11
N GLU A 38 -1.66 2.01 -9.87
CA GLU A 38 -2.58 2.69 -8.96
C GLU A 38 -3.50 3.66 -9.71
N PRO A 39 -4.69 3.97 -9.18
CA PRO A 39 -5.58 4.96 -9.79
C PRO A 39 -4.98 6.39 -9.75
N ASP A 40 -5.39 7.23 -10.70
CA ASP A 40 -4.96 8.63 -10.85
C ASP A 40 -5.79 9.63 -10.03
N PHE A 41 -6.86 9.16 -9.38
CA PHE A 41 -7.73 10.01 -8.57
C PHE A 41 -7.32 10.07 -7.10
N VAL A 42 -7.61 11.21 -6.48
CA VAL A 42 -7.45 11.38 -5.04
C VAL A 42 -8.50 10.59 -4.26
N THR A 43 -8.12 10.07 -3.09
CA THR A 43 -9.07 9.42 -2.17
C THR A 43 -10.29 10.32 -1.92
N PRO A 44 -11.53 9.80 -2.06
CA PRO A 44 -12.76 10.57 -1.85
C PRO A 44 -12.77 11.38 -0.55
N TRP A 45 -13.34 12.58 -0.59
CA TRP A 45 -13.33 13.52 0.54
C TRP A 45 -13.93 12.91 1.81
N SER A 46 -15.07 12.22 1.69
CA SER A 46 -15.74 11.57 2.83
C SER A 46 -14.86 10.56 3.57
N ILE A 47 -13.98 9.84 2.86
CA ILE A 47 -13.02 8.90 3.46
C ILE A 47 -11.93 9.67 4.20
N ARG A 48 -11.44 10.77 3.61
CA ARG A 48 -10.44 11.64 4.24
C ARG A 48 -10.98 12.29 5.51
N GLU A 49 -12.23 12.78 5.50
CA GLU A 49 -12.89 13.32 6.68
C GLU A 49 -13.06 12.29 7.79
N ALA A 50 -13.50 11.07 7.47
CA ALA A 50 -13.62 10.01 8.46
C ALA A 50 -12.26 9.66 9.12
N CYS A 51 -11.17 9.70 8.34
CA CYS A 51 -9.81 9.52 8.84
C CYS A 51 -9.38 10.68 9.76
N ILE A 52 -9.63 11.93 9.36
CA ILE A 52 -9.31 13.11 10.20
C ILE A 52 -10.09 13.04 11.52
N PHE A 53 -11.39 12.78 11.44
CA PHE A 53 -12.25 12.67 12.61
C PHE A 53 -11.79 11.56 13.57
N SER A 54 -11.34 10.41 13.04
CA SER A 54 -10.88 9.32 13.89
C SER A 54 -9.59 9.69 14.65
N LEU A 55 -8.69 10.43 14.01
CA LEU A 55 -7.50 10.99 14.63
C LEU A 55 -7.85 12.03 15.70
N GLU A 56 -8.78 12.94 15.42
CA GLU A 56 -9.27 13.94 16.40
C GLU A 56 -9.89 13.30 17.64
N LYS A 57 -10.53 12.14 17.48
CA LYS A 57 -11.10 11.34 18.58
C LYS A 57 -10.07 10.48 19.32
N GLY A 58 -8.81 10.49 18.91
CA GLY A 58 -7.74 9.74 19.54
C GLY A 58 -7.80 8.22 19.27
N TYR A 59 -8.43 7.79 18.17
CA TYR A 59 -8.43 6.38 17.77
C TYR A 59 -7.07 5.94 17.20
N THR A 60 -6.07 5.84 18.07
CA THR A 60 -4.66 5.53 17.73
C THR A 60 -4.12 4.31 18.47
N SER A 61 -4.97 3.62 19.21
CA SER A 61 -4.61 2.42 19.98
C SER A 61 -4.64 1.16 19.12
N TYR A 62 -4.00 0.09 19.60
CA TYR A 62 -4.06 -1.22 18.96
C TYR A 62 -5.51 -1.69 18.75
N THR A 63 -5.71 -2.35 17.62
CA THR A 63 -6.94 -3.08 17.30
C THR A 63 -6.69 -4.58 17.39
N SER A 64 -7.71 -5.40 17.14
CA SER A 64 -7.53 -6.85 17.02
C SER A 64 -6.53 -7.18 15.89
N ASN A 65 -5.81 -8.30 16.00
CA ASN A 65 -5.00 -8.84 14.91
C ASN A 65 -5.81 -9.07 13.62
N TRP A 66 -7.12 -9.27 13.75
CA TRP A 66 -8.05 -9.42 12.63
C TRP A 66 -8.58 -8.07 12.09
N GLY A 67 -8.20 -6.95 12.69
CA GLY A 67 -8.77 -5.63 12.43
C GLY A 67 -10.07 -5.37 13.22
N LEU A 68 -10.58 -4.14 13.09
CA LEU A 68 -11.82 -3.68 13.74
C LEU A 68 -13.02 -4.55 13.35
N LEU A 69 -13.89 -4.87 14.32
CA LEU A 69 -15.07 -5.69 14.07
C LEU A 69 -16.01 -4.99 13.08
N GLU A 70 -16.23 -3.69 13.27
CA GLU A 70 -17.11 -2.87 12.44
C GLU A 70 -16.65 -2.87 10.98
N LEU A 71 -15.33 -2.83 10.74
CA LEU A 71 -14.78 -2.93 9.39
C LEU A 71 -15.00 -4.32 8.79
N ARG A 72 -14.79 -5.39 9.57
CA ARG A 72 -15.00 -6.76 9.11
C ARG A 72 -16.47 -7.03 8.77
N GLU A 73 -17.39 -6.55 9.58
CA GLU A 73 -18.83 -6.64 9.32
C GLU A 73 -19.21 -5.85 8.07
N ALA A 74 -18.74 -4.60 7.93
CA ALA A 74 -19.00 -3.79 6.73
C ALA A 74 -18.44 -4.42 5.43
N LEU A 75 -17.28 -5.08 5.51
CA LEU A 75 -16.71 -5.81 4.37
C LEU A 75 -17.52 -7.07 4.05
N SER A 76 -17.90 -7.85 5.07
CA SER A 76 -18.75 -9.03 4.89
C SER A 76 -20.08 -8.66 4.23
N ASP A 77 -20.74 -7.62 4.74
CA ASP A 77 -21.98 -7.08 4.17
C ASP A 77 -21.80 -6.65 2.72
N ARG A 78 -20.67 -6.05 2.35
CA ARG A 78 -20.45 -5.58 0.97
C ARG A 78 -20.07 -6.69 -0.01
N VAL A 79 -19.43 -7.76 0.46
CA VAL A 79 -19.00 -8.88 -0.39
C VAL A 79 -20.07 -9.94 -0.56
N TYR A 80 -20.92 -10.15 0.46
CA TYR A 80 -21.93 -11.22 0.47
C TYR A 80 -23.39 -10.74 0.32
N LYS A 81 -23.64 -9.43 0.22
CA LYS A 81 -24.91 -8.92 -0.34
C LYS A 81 -24.89 -9.00 -1.86
#